data_AF-D7MXT8-F1
#
_entry.id   AF-D7MXT8-F1
#
_cell.length_a   1.000
_cell.length_b   1.000
_cell.length_c   1.000
_cell.angle_alpha   90.00
_cell.angle_beta   90.00
_cell.angle_gamma   90.00
#
_symmetry.space_group_name_H-M   'P 1'
#
loop_
_entity.id
_entity.type
_entity.pdbx_description
1 polymer ?
#
loop_
_entity_poly.entity_id
_entity_poly.type
_entity_poly.pdbx_seq_one_letter_code
_entity_poly.pdbx_strand_id
1 'polypeptide(L)'
;MSKFSSQITMLFIVVALVCVFVPVFSVEEAEAKSLWNTCLVKITPKCALDIIGVVFENGTISDPCCNDLVKEGKVCHDTLIKYIADKPMLIAHETEYLKKSADLWNHCVSISKSA
;
A
#
# COMPACT_ATOMS: atom_id res chain seq x y z
N MET A 1 -9.14 -24.21 46.85
CA MET A 1 -8.30 -24.62 45.70
C MET A 1 -9.02 -24.54 44.35
N SER A 2 -10.27 -25.00 44.22
CA SER A 2 -11.05 -24.96 42.95
C SER A 2 -11.22 -23.56 42.31
N LYS A 3 -11.48 -22.52 43.12
CA LYS A 3 -11.75 -21.15 42.63
C LYS A 3 -10.53 -20.45 42.02
N PHE A 4 -9.31 -20.81 42.43
CA PHE A 4 -8.08 -20.20 41.90
C PHE A 4 -7.68 -20.85 40.56
N SER A 5 -7.78 -22.18 40.44
CA SER A 5 -7.59 -22.88 39.17
C SER A 5 -8.60 -22.46 38.11
N SER A 6 -9.88 -22.24 38.49
CA SER A 6 -10.92 -21.81 37.54
C SER A 6 -10.65 -20.43 36.93
N GLN A 7 -10.19 -19.47 37.74
CA GLN A 7 -9.82 -18.12 37.28
C GLN A 7 -8.60 -18.13 36.36
N ILE A 8 -7.59 -18.96 36.69
CA ILE A 8 -6.40 -19.15 35.86
C ILE A 8 -6.78 -19.73 34.50
N THR A 9 -7.62 -20.78 34.46
CA THR A 9 -8.08 -21.39 33.21
C THR A 9 -8.90 -20.41 32.36
N MET A 10 -9.76 -19.60 32.97
CA MET A 10 -10.55 -18.59 32.27
C MET A 10 -9.67 -17.50 31.64
N LEU A 11 -8.63 -17.04 32.36
CA LEU A 11 -7.65 -16.08 31.82
C LEU A 11 -6.90 -16.65 30.61
N PHE A 12 -6.46 -17.91 30.68
CA PHE A 12 -5.80 -18.56 29.56
C PHE A 12 -6.69 -18.68 28.32
N ILE A 13 -7.98 -18.97 28.51
CA ILE A 13 -8.96 -19.04 27.41
C ILE A 13 -9.17 -17.67 26.75
N VAL A 14 -9.29 -16.60 27.55
CA VAL A 14 -9.46 -15.24 27.04
C VAL A 14 -8.22 -14.78 26.27
N VAL A 15 -7.01 -15.04 26.80
CA VAL A 15 -5.75 -14.72 26.12
C VAL A 15 -5.63 -15.50 24.81
N ALA A 16 -5.94 -16.80 24.80
CA ALA A 16 -5.91 -17.62 23.60
C ALA A 16 -6.90 -17.11 22.53
N LEU A 17 -8.13 -16.75 22.92
CA LEU A 17 -9.12 -16.15 22.01
C LEU A 17 -8.58 -14.86 21.39
N VAL A 18 -8.04 -13.94 22.19
CA VAL A 18 -7.46 -12.69 21.69
C VAL A 18 -6.29 -12.95 20.73
N CYS A 19 -5.40 -13.90 21.03
CA CYS A 19 -4.27 -14.25 20.16
C CYS A 19 -4.69 -14.85 18.80
N VAL A 20 -5.85 -15.53 18.72
CA VAL A 20 -6.37 -16.09 17.46
C VAL A 20 -7.00 -15.01 16.56
N PHE A 21 -7.47 -13.90 17.13
CA PHE A 21 -7.99 -12.75 16.36
C PHE A 21 -6.91 -11.80 15.83
N VAL A 22 -5.71 -11.83 16.41
CA VAL A 22 -4.61 -10.89 16.10
C VAL A 22 -3.66 -11.27 14.93
N PRO A 23 -3.65 -12.48 14.31
CA PRO A 23 -2.56 -12.83 13.40
C PRO A 23 -2.64 -12.18 12.01
N VAL A 24 -3.75 -11.49 11.67
CA VAL A 24 -3.92 -10.86 10.33
C VAL A 24 -3.23 -9.49 10.25
N PHE A 25 -3.25 -8.69 11.32
CA PHE A 25 -2.76 -7.31 11.26
C PHE A 25 -1.23 -7.20 11.18
N SER A 26 -0.49 -8.10 11.84
CA SER A 26 0.98 -8.03 11.87
C SER A 26 1.66 -8.57 10.61
N VAL A 27 1.00 -9.45 9.85
CA VAL A 27 1.54 -9.97 8.59
C VAL A 27 1.41 -8.92 7.48
N GLU A 28 0.25 -8.27 7.37
CA GLU A 28 0.03 -7.26 6.31
C GLU A 28 0.87 -5.99 6.52
N GLU A 29 1.08 -5.54 7.76
CA GLU A 29 1.91 -4.38 8.04
C GLU A 29 3.41 -4.64 7.79
N ALA A 30 3.92 -5.82 8.14
CA ALA A 30 5.31 -6.20 7.91
C ALA A 30 5.63 -6.36 6.42
N GLU A 31 4.70 -6.93 5.64
CA GLU A 31 4.82 -7.04 4.19
C GLU A 31 4.74 -5.68 3.50
N ALA A 32 3.78 -4.83 3.89
CA ALA A 32 3.67 -3.47 3.37
C ALA A 32 4.93 -2.64 3.67
N LYS A 33 5.50 -2.76 4.88
CA LYS A 33 6.74 -2.07 5.26
C LYS A 33 7.98 -2.58 4.51
N SER A 34 8.04 -3.88 4.21
CA SER A 34 9.08 -4.46 3.37
C SER A 34 8.98 -3.97 1.92
N LEU A 35 7.78 -3.94 1.36
CA LEU A 35 7.51 -3.42 0.02
C LEU A 35 7.82 -1.92 -0.07
N TRP A 36 7.48 -1.16 0.97
CA TRP A 36 7.87 0.24 1.13
C TRP A 36 9.39 0.44 1.02
N ASN A 37 10.16 -0.33 1.76
CA ASN A 37 11.63 -0.26 1.72
C ASN A 37 12.22 -0.71 0.37
N THR A 38 11.51 -1.56 -0.36
CA THR A 38 11.98 -2.10 -1.65
C THR A 38 11.62 -1.19 -2.82
N CYS A 39 10.47 -0.52 -2.75
CA CYS A 39 9.86 0.25 -3.83
C CYS A 39 9.96 1.76 -3.64
N LEU A 40 9.49 2.27 -2.50
CA LEU A 40 9.34 3.72 -2.29
C LEU A 40 10.67 4.42 -2.03
N VAL A 41 11.68 3.69 -1.56
CA VAL A 41 13.03 4.25 -1.37
C VAL A 41 13.75 4.43 -2.71
N LYS A 42 13.30 3.73 -3.75
CA LYS A 42 13.90 3.76 -5.08
C LYS A 42 13.23 4.76 -6.01
N ILE A 43 11.91 4.99 -5.86
CA ILE A 43 11.22 6.11 -6.50
C ILE A 43 11.63 7.41 -5.78
N THR A 44 12.11 8.41 -6.52
CA THR A 44 12.47 9.69 -5.89
C THR A 44 11.23 10.34 -5.23
N PRO A 45 11.39 11.06 -4.11
CA PRO A 45 10.25 11.71 -3.45
C PRO A 45 9.45 12.63 -4.37
N LYS A 46 10.12 13.29 -5.32
CA LYS A 46 9.47 14.11 -6.35
C LYS A 46 8.57 13.26 -7.25
N CYS A 47 9.07 12.15 -7.79
CA CYS A 47 8.27 11.29 -8.66
C CYS A 47 7.11 10.63 -7.92
N ALA A 48 7.29 10.26 -6.66
CA ALA A 48 6.19 9.76 -5.82
C ALA A 48 5.07 10.81 -5.67
N LEU A 49 5.42 12.09 -5.47
CA LEU A 49 4.43 13.17 -5.41
C LEU A 49 3.71 13.39 -6.75
N ASP A 50 4.44 13.36 -7.87
CA ASP A 50 3.85 13.50 -9.20
C ASP A 50 2.85 12.35 -9.49
N ILE A 51 3.20 11.11 -9.13
CA ILE A 51 2.31 9.94 -9.25
C ILE A 51 1.04 10.13 -8.42
N ILE A 52 1.17 10.53 -7.15
CA ILE A 52 0.03 10.78 -6.27
C ILE A 52 -0.86 11.89 -6.85
N GLY A 53 -0.26 12.98 -7.36
CA GLY A 53 -0.98 14.09 -7.95
C GLY A 53 -1.76 13.71 -9.21
N VAL A 54 -1.22 12.84 -10.07
CA VAL A 54 -1.96 12.34 -11.24
C VAL A 54 -3.14 11.44 -10.82
N VAL A 55 -2.94 10.58 -9.82
CA VAL A 55 -3.94 9.56 -9.44
C VAL A 55 -5.08 10.13 -8.60
N PHE A 56 -4.76 10.95 -7.61
CA PHE A 56 -5.73 11.45 -6.63
C PHE A 56 -6.17 12.88 -6.87
N GLU A 57 -5.48 13.59 -7.77
CA GLU A 57 -5.79 14.97 -8.14
C GLU A 57 -5.86 15.04 -9.68
N ASN A 58 -5.54 16.20 -10.26
CA ASN A 58 -5.40 16.40 -11.71
C ASN A 58 -3.98 16.90 -12.04
N GLY A 59 -2.98 16.28 -11.43
CA GLY A 59 -1.57 16.59 -11.64
C GLY A 59 -1.03 16.09 -12.98
N THR A 60 0.27 16.27 -13.17
CA THR A 60 1.02 15.77 -14.33
C THR A 60 2.27 15.03 -13.86
N ILE A 61 2.76 14.12 -14.70
CA ILE A 61 4.01 13.39 -14.47
C ILE A 61 5.01 13.72 -15.57
N SER A 62 6.30 13.73 -15.23
CA SER A 62 7.38 13.95 -16.19
C SER A 62 7.89 12.63 -16.76
N ASP A 63 8.41 12.64 -18.00
CA ASP A 63 8.99 11.45 -18.65
C ASP A 63 10.09 10.77 -17.80
N PRO A 64 11.02 11.49 -17.14
CA PRO A 64 11.98 10.87 -16.23
C PRO A 64 11.31 10.10 -15.09
N CYS A 65 10.24 10.64 -14.50
CA CYS A 65 9.49 9.95 -13.45
C CYS A 65 8.74 8.72 -13.98
N CYS A 66 8.25 8.76 -15.21
CA CYS A 66 7.70 7.57 -15.84
C CYS A 66 8.74 6.48 -16.06
N ASN A 67 9.97 6.83 -16.46
CA ASN A 67 11.06 5.87 -16.62
C ASN A 67 11.47 5.25 -15.27
N ASP A 68 11.59 6.07 -14.21
CA ASP A 68 11.85 5.57 -12.86
C ASP A 68 10.72 4.63 -12.39
N LEU A 69 9.46 5.01 -12.58
CA LEU A 69 8.31 4.20 -12.20
C LEU A 69 8.28 2.85 -12.91
N VAL A 70 8.50 2.83 -14.24
CA VAL A 70 8.50 1.58 -15.02
C VAL A 70 9.68 0.70 -14.64
N LYS A 71 10.85 1.29 -14.37
CA LYS A 71 12.05 0.57 -13.92
C LYS A 71 11.82 -0.13 -12.58
N GLU A 72 11.13 0.52 -11.64
CA GLU A 72 10.78 -0.10 -10.36
C GLU A 72 9.64 -1.12 -10.47
N GLY A 73 8.73 -0.92 -11.44
CA GLY A 73 7.76 -1.91 -11.84
C GLY A 73 6.37 -1.72 -11.24
N LYS A 74 5.40 -2.46 -11.79
CA LYS A 74 3.98 -2.27 -11.49
C LYS A 74 3.64 -2.51 -10.02
N VAL A 75 4.32 -3.47 -9.39
CA VAL A 75 4.13 -3.79 -7.97
C VAL A 75 4.42 -2.57 -7.09
N CYS A 76 5.47 -1.80 -7.43
CA CYS A 76 5.83 -0.59 -6.69
C CYS A 76 4.82 0.54 -6.89
N HIS A 77 4.33 0.71 -8.13
CA HIS A 77 3.23 1.61 -8.44
C HIS A 77 1.97 1.28 -7.64
N ASP A 78 1.48 0.04 -7.73
CA ASP A 78 0.25 -0.41 -7.06
C ASP A 78 0.36 -0.28 -5.53
N THR A 79 1.54 -0.57 -4.97
CA THR A 79 1.81 -0.45 -3.52
C THR A 79 1.74 1.02 -3.06
N LEU A 80 2.30 1.95 -3.84
CA LEU A 80 2.23 3.38 -3.55
C LEU A 80 0.76 3.84 -3.52
N ILE A 81 -0.03 3.45 -4.51
CA ILE A 81 -1.45 3.82 -4.59
C ILE A 81 -2.24 3.21 -3.43
N LYS A 82 -2.04 1.91 -3.12
CA LYS A 82 -2.71 1.25 -1.98
C LYS A 82 -2.43 1.96 -0.67
N TYR A 83 -1.17 2.34 -0.41
CA TYR A 83 -0.83 3.03 0.84
C TYR A 83 -1.55 4.37 0.99
N ILE A 84 -1.64 5.15 -0.09
CA ILE A 84 -2.33 6.44 -0.05
C ILE A 84 -3.84 6.23 0.08
N ALA A 85 -4.40 5.25 -0.64
CA ALA A 85 -5.81 4.91 -0.66
C ALA A 85 -6.35 4.36 0.67
N ASP A 86 -5.48 3.87 1.56
CA ASP A 86 -5.86 3.40 2.91
C ASP A 86 -6.48 4.51 3.79
N LYS A 87 -6.39 5.78 3.34
CA LYS A 87 -7.08 6.90 3.99
C LYS A 87 -8.59 6.80 3.78
N PRO A 88 -9.41 6.88 4.86
CA PRO A 88 -10.87 6.72 4.78
C PRO A 88 -11.58 7.61 3.76
N MET A 89 -11.04 8.82 3.52
CA MET A 89 -11.59 9.80 2.57
C MET A 89 -11.51 9.36 1.10
N LEU A 90 -10.64 8.41 0.76
CA LEU A 90 -10.40 7.97 -0.62
C LEU A 90 -11.22 6.73 -1.01
N ILE A 91 -11.79 6.03 -0.02
CA ILE A 91 -12.61 4.81 -0.24
C ILE A 91 -13.84 5.12 -1.12
N ALA A 92 -14.46 6.29 -0.93
CA ALA A 92 -15.63 6.70 -1.73
C ALA A 92 -15.32 6.93 -3.22
N HIS A 93 -14.04 7.13 -3.57
CA HIS A 93 -13.56 7.44 -4.92
C HIS A 93 -12.72 6.30 -5.50
N GLU A 94 -12.87 5.09 -4.98
CA GLU A 94 -12.07 3.92 -5.37
C GLU A 94 -12.02 3.68 -6.87
N THR A 95 -13.18 3.59 -7.51
CA THR A 95 -13.28 3.37 -8.95
C THR A 95 -12.55 4.44 -9.75
N GLU A 96 -12.57 5.70 -9.31
CA GLU A 96 -11.94 6.80 -10.01
C GLU A 96 -10.42 6.73 -9.92
N TYR A 97 -9.87 6.63 -8.70
CA TYR A 97 -8.43 6.63 -8.52
C TYR A 97 -7.80 5.33 -9.09
N LEU A 98 -8.49 4.19 -9.03
CA LEU A 98 -7.99 2.94 -9.62
C LEU A 98 -7.90 3.05 -11.15
N LYS A 99 -8.89 3.70 -11.78
CA LYS A 99 -8.84 3.98 -13.22
C LYS A 99 -7.67 4.91 -13.56
N LYS A 100 -7.54 6.04 -12.85
CA LYS A 100 -6.43 6.99 -13.06
C LYS A 100 -5.06 6.34 -12.85
N SER A 101 -4.95 5.46 -11.84
CA SER A 101 -3.75 4.66 -11.57
C SER A 101 -3.39 3.73 -12.73
N ALA A 102 -4.37 3.02 -13.30
CA ALA A 102 -4.15 2.15 -14.45
C ALA A 102 -3.77 2.93 -15.72
N ASP A 103 -4.44 4.06 -15.96
CA ASP A 103 -4.17 4.96 -17.09
C ASP A 103 -2.75 5.53 -17.00
N LEU A 104 -2.32 5.97 -15.81
CA LEU A 104 -0.95 6.44 -15.55
C LEU A 104 0.09 5.36 -15.83
N TRP A 105 -0.12 4.14 -15.33
CA TRP A 105 0.81 3.04 -15.58
C TRP A 105 0.99 2.76 -17.07
N ASN A 106 -0.12 2.67 -17.82
CA ASN A 106 -0.09 2.43 -19.26
C ASN A 106 0.60 3.57 -20.02
N HIS A 107 0.36 4.82 -19.59
CA HIS A 107 1.02 5.99 -20.14
C HIS A 107 2.55 5.92 -19.96
N CYS A 108 3.02 5.65 -18.74
CA CYS A 108 4.45 5.55 -18.48
C CYS A 108 5.10 4.36 -19.20
N VAL A 109 4.42 3.21 -19.30
CA VAL A 109 4.89 2.07 -20.10
C VAL A 109 5.04 2.46 -21.57
N SER A 110 4.11 3.26 -22.12
CA SER A 110 4.24 3.75 -23.49
C SER A 110 5.46 4.65 -23.67
N ILE A 111 5.69 5.60 -22.75
CA ILE A 111 6.84 6.51 -22.80
C ILE A 111 8.16 5.73 -22.77
N SER A 112 8.27 4.75 -21.87
CA SER A 112 9.50 3.95 -21.71
C SER A 112 9.86 3.10 -22.93
N LYS A 113 8.88 2.75 -23.78
CA LYS A 113 9.10 2.00 -25.02
C LYS A 113 9.54 2.88 -26.19
N SER A 114 9.28 4.18 -26.11
CA SER A 114 9.63 5.17 -27.14
C SER A 114 10.97 5.88 -26.89
N ALA A 115 11.59 5.61 -25.74
CA ALA A 115 12.86 6.21 -25.30
C ALA A 115 14.09 5.38 -25.68
#